data_AF-A0A2D9T0Q8-F1
#
_entry.id   AF-A0A2D9T0Q8-F1
#
_cell.length_a   1.000
_cell.length_b   1.000
_cell.length_c   1.000
_cell.angle_alpha   90.00
_cell.angle_beta   90.00
_cell.angle_gamma   90.00
#
_symmetry.space_group_name_H-M   'P 1'
#
loop_
_entity.id
_entity.type
_entity.pdbx_description
1 polymer ?
#
loop_
_entity_poly.entity_id
_entity_poly.type
_entity_poly.pdbx_seq_one_letter_code
_entity_poly.pdbx_strand_id
1 'polypeptide(L)'
;MAIKDFLTKKSVELMQDPRVLKLMQDQRVMKAMMEAIRLRGRLQDELDDGIDRVASSLNLATKKELREMKRSLRRMEVELERAKR
;
A
#
# COMPACT_ATOMS: atom_id res chain seq x y z
N MET A 1 1.50 16.14 11.56
CA MET A 1 2.89 15.82 11.98
C MET A 1 2.89 15.15 13.35
N ALA A 2 2.35 15.79 14.40
CA ALA A 2 2.37 15.28 15.78
C ALA A 2 2.06 13.77 15.99
N ILE A 3 0.97 13.22 15.40
CA ILE A 3 0.62 11.80 15.56
C ILE A 3 1.63 10.89 14.85
N LYS A 4 2.08 11.28 13.65
CA LYS A 4 3.10 10.54 12.90
C LYS A 4 4.42 10.56 13.68
N ASP A 5 4.83 11.73 14.18
CA ASP A 5 6.08 11.90 14.93
C ASP A 5 6.03 11.14 16.27
N PHE A 6 4.87 11.12 16.94
CA PHE A 6 4.62 10.31 18.14
C PHE A 6 4.71 8.81 17.84
N LEU A 7 4.08 8.34 16.77
CA LEU A 7 4.16 6.94 16.33
C LEU A 7 5.57 6.55 15.96
N THR A 8 6.32 7.45 15.30
CA THR A 8 7.71 7.18 14.89
C THR A 8 8.64 7.14 16.11
N LYS A 9 8.45 8.04 17.09
CA LYS A 9 9.19 7.98 18.36
C LYS A 9 8.90 6.70 19.12
N LYS A 10 7.62 6.34 19.26
CA LYS A 10 7.20 5.14 19.97
C LYS A 10 7.65 3.86 19.28
N SER A 11 7.68 3.82 17.94
CA SER A 11 8.19 2.66 17.21
C SER A 11 9.71 2.49 17.40
N VAL A 12 10.47 3.59 17.41
CA VAL A 12 11.91 3.57 17.70
C VAL A 12 12.18 3.08 19.13
N GLU A 13 11.42 3.57 20.12
CA GLU A 13 11.51 3.10 21.52
C GLU A 13 11.19 1.60 21.64
N LEU A 14 10.15 1.12 20.96
CA LEU A 14 9.76 -0.30 20.96
C LEU A 14 10.83 -1.21 20.36
N MET A 15 11.53 -0.78 19.31
CA MET A 15 12.61 -1.57 18.71
C MET A 15 13.86 -1.64 19.60
N GLN A 16 14.05 -0.67 20.50
CA GLN A 16 15.15 -0.63 21.45
C GLN A 16 14.86 -1.44 22.72
N ASP A 17 13.61 -1.86 22.94
CA ASP A 17 13.25 -2.66 24.11
C ASP A 17 13.80 -4.10 23.97
N PRO A 18 14.69 -4.55 24.88
CA PRO A 18 15.24 -5.90 24.86
C PRO A 18 14.17 -7.00 25.00
N ARG A 19 12.97 -6.68 25.48
CA ARG A 19 11.83 -7.62 25.55
C ARG A 19 11.21 -7.84 24.18
N VAL A 20 11.11 -6.79 23.36
CA VAL A 20 10.61 -6.90 21.97
C VAL A 20 11.60 -7.69 21.13
N LEU A 21 12.90 -7.46 21.31
CA LEU A 21 13.95 -8.27 20.68
C LEU A 21 13.86 -9.76 21.04
N LYS A 22 13.53 -10.10 22.29
CA LYS A 22 13.32 -11.49 22.72
C LYS A 22 12.04 -12.09 22.14
N LEU A 23 10.97 -11.32 22.06
CA LEU A 23 9.72 -11.75 21.43
C LEU A 23 9.89 -11.98 19.93
N MET A 24 10.68 -11.16 19.25
CA MET A 24 11.03 -11.37 17.84
C MET A 24 11.92 -12.60 17.61
N GLN A 25 12.66 -13.05 18.62
CA GLN A 25 13.42 -14.30 18.54
C GLN A 25 12.54 -15.55 18.71
N ASP A 26 11.33 -15.39 19.26
CA ASP A 26 10.37 -16.49 19.35
C ASP A 26 9.76 -16.78 17.96
N GLN A 27 9.94 -18.02 17.50
CA GLN A 27 9.39 -18.47 16.23
C GLN A 27 7.86 -18.37 16.17
N ARG A 28 7.15 -18.50 17.29
CA ARG A 28 5.68 -18.43 17.33
C ARG A 28 5.19 -17.01 17.09
N VAL A 29 5.85 -16.03 17.69
CA VAL A 29 5.54 -14.60 17.51
C VAL A 29 5.86 -14.17 16.08
N MET A 30 7.02 -14.58 15.55
CA MET A 30 7.36 -14.30 14.15
C MET A 30 6.36 -14.92 13.16
N LYS A 31 5.95 -16.17 13.37
CA LYS A 31 4.95 -16.83 12.51
C LYS A 31 3.60 -16.11 12.57
N ALA A 32 3.12 -15.80 13.77
CA ALA A 32 1.88 -15.04 13.95
C ALA A 32 1.93 -13.65 13.31
N MET A 33 3.06 -12.94 13.46
CA MET A 33 3.30 -11.66 12.80
C MET A 33 3.27 -11.79 11.27
N MET A 34 3.97 -12.80 10.73
CA MET A 34 4.00 -13.06 9.29
C MET A 34 2.62 -13.43 8.74
N GLU A 35 1.86 -14.24 9.46
CA GLU A 35 0.49 -14.59 9.11
C GLU A 35 -0.43 -13.37 9.15
N ALA A 36 -0.30 -12.51 10.16
CA ALA A 36 -1.03 -11.26 10.25
C ALA A 36 -0.69 -10.30 9.10
N ILE A 37 0.58 -10.16 8.74
CA ILE A 37 1.01 -9.37 7.58
C ILE A 37 0.42 -9.93 6.29
N ARG A 38 0.48 -11.25 6.10
CA ARG A 38 -0.09 -11.92 4.91
C ARG A 38 -1.61 -11.79 4.84
N LEU A 39 -2.30 -11.90 5.98
CA LEU A 39 -3.74 -11.73 6.06
C LEU A 39 -4.13 -10.28 5.73
N ARG A 40 -3.41 -9.30 6.28
CA ARG A 40 -3.61 -7.88 5.96
C ARG A 40 -3.42 -7.60 4.47
N GLY A 41 -2.37 -8.16 3.86
CA GLY A 41 -2.13 -8.01 2.42
C GLY A 41 -3.31 -8.55 1.61
N ARG A 42 -3.73 -9.80 1.89
CA ARG A 42 -4.88 -10.41 1.23
C ARG A 42 -6.18 -9.63 1.40
N LEU A 43 -6.47 -9.15 2.62
CA LEU A 43 -7.66 -8.33 2.88
C LEU A 43 -7.62 -7.00 2.12
N GLN A 44 -6.44 -6.38 2.01
CA GLN A 44 -6.28 -5.16 1.25
C GLN A 44 -6.52 -5.39 -0.25
N ASP A 45 -5.97 -6.48 -0.79
CA ASP A 45 -6.17 -6.88 -2.19
C ASP A 45 -7.64 -7.20 -2.48
N GLU A 46 -8.32 -7.94 -1.59
CA GLU A 46 -9.76 -8.26 -1.71
C GLU A 46 -10.65 -7.02 -1.65
N LEU A 47 -10.31 -6.04 -0.80
CA LEU A 47 -11.04 -4.78 -0.72
C LEU A 47 -10.83 -3.93 -1.98
N ASP A 48 -9.59 -3.83 -2.47
CA ASP A 48 -9.28 -3.11 -3.71
C ASP A 48 -10.01 -3.74 -4.91
N ASP A 49 -10.03 -5.08 -5.01
CA ASP A 49 -10.79 -5.81 -6.02
C ASP A 49 -12.30 -5.56 -5.92
N GLY A 50 -12.84 -5.51 -4.69
CA GLY A 50 -14.25 -5.18 -4.45
C GLY A 50 -14.61 -3.77 -4.89
N ILE A 51 -13.74 -2.79 -4.61
CA ILE A 51 -13.91 -1.40 -5.04
C ILE A 51 -13.88 -1.31 -6.56
N ASP A 52 -12.91 -1.98 -7.21
CA ASP A 52 -12.78 -1.97 -8.68
C ASP A 52 -14.01 -2.63 -9.35
N ARG A 53 -14.55 -3.74 -8.80
CA ARG A 53 -15.77 -4.38 -9.31
C ARG A 53 -17.02 -3.52 -9.16
N VAL A 54 -17.22 -2.92 -7.99
CA VAL A 54 -18.38 -2.05 -7.74
C VAL A 54 -18.32 -0.82 -8.64
N ALA A 55 -17.16 -0.19 -8.75
CA ALA A 55 -16.95 0.95 -9.62
C ALA A 55 -17.21 0.59 -11.10
N SER A 56 -16.69 -0.54 -11.57
CA SER A 56 -16.96 -1.05 -12.92
C SER A 56 -18.46 -1.30 -13.16
N SER A 57 -19.16 -1.92 -12.21
CA SER A 57 -20.60 -2.19 -12.33
C SER A 57 -21.46 -0.93 -12.39
N LEU A 58 -21.00 0.15 -11.76
CA LEU A 58 -21.64 1.46 -11.76
C LEU A 58 -21.12 2.37 -12.89
N ASN A 59 -20.24 1.85 -13.75
CA ASN A 59 -19.57 2.59 -14.81
C ASN A 59 -18.78 3.81 -14.30
N LEU A 60 -18.27 3.73 -13.07
CA LEU A 60 -17.46 4.74 -12.40
C LEU A 60 -15.97 4.36 -12.54
N ALA A 61 -15.13 5.30 -12.97
CA ALA A 61 -13.69 5.10 -13.00
C ALA A 61 -13.08 5.26 -11.60
N THR A 62 -12.25 4.31 -11.17
CA THR A 62 -11.56 4.42 -9.88
C THR A 62 -10.41 5.42 -9.93
N LYS A 63 -9.95 5.89 -8.77
CA LYS A 63 -8.80 6.82 -8.68
C LYS A 63 -7.53 6.22 -9.28
N LYS A 64 -7.37 4.90 -9.20
CA LYS A 64 -6.25 4.14 -9.76
C LYS A 64 -6.28 4.19 -11.28
N GLU A 65 -7.43 3.86 -11.87
CA GLU A 65 -7.67 3.94 -13.32
C GLU A 65 -7.50 5.36 -13.85
N LEU A 66 -8.04 6.37 -13.15
CA LEU A 66 -7.86 7.78 -13.52
C LEU A 66 -6.38 8.18 -13.55
N ARG A 67 -5.60 7.74 -12.56
CA ARG A 67 -4.16 8.02 -12.50
C ARG A 67 -3.42 7.34 -13.64
N GLU A 68 -3.81 6.12 -13.99
CA GLU A 68 -3.22 5.37 -15.09
C GLU A 68 -3.55 5.98 -16.45
N MET A 69 -4.80 6.38 -16.66
CA MET A 69 -5.22 7.11 -17.86
C MET A 69 -4.44 8.41 -18.04
N LYS A 70 -4.26 9.20 -16.98
CA LYS A 70 -3.42 10.42 -17.01
C LYS A 70 -1.98 10.13 -17.41
N ARG A 71 -1.41 9.01 -16.94
CA ARG A 71 -0.05 8.59 -17.33
C ARG A 71 0.02 8.19 -18.79
N SER A 72 -0.99 7.47 -19.30
CA SER A 72 -1.07 7.09 -20.71
C SER A 72 -1.23 8.31 -21.62
N LEU A 73 -2.10 9.25 -21.25
CA LEU A 73 -2.26 10.53 -21.98
C LEU A 73 -0.92 11.26 -22.08
N ARG A 74 -0.21 11.42 -20.96
CA ARG A 74 1.09 12.08 -20.96
C ARG A 74 2.14 11.37 -21.83
N ARG A 75 2.11 10.03 -21.90
CA ARG A 75 3.00 9.27 -22.80
C ARG A 75 2.67 9.54 -24.27
N MET A 76 1.38 9.50 -24.62
CA MET A 76 0.92 9.80 -25.98
C MET A 76 1.24 11.24 -26.39
N GLU A 77 1.09 12.22 -25.49
CA GLU A 77 1.49 13.61 -25.73
C GLU A 77 2.99 13.70 -26.05
N VAL A 78 3.84 13.03 -25.27
CA VAL A 78 5.29 13.01 -25.51
C VAL A 78 5.64 12.32 -26.82
N GLU A 79 4.97 11.23 -27.18
CA GLU A 79 5.19 10.52 -28.45
C GLU A 79 4.74 11.36 -29.65
N LEU A 80 3.60 12.04 -29.54
CA LEU A 80 3.09 12.92 -30.58
C LEU A 80 4.03 14.11 -30.81
N GLU A 81 4.55 14.72 -29.74
CA GLU A 81 5.54 15.81 -29.84
C GLU A 81 6.87 15.34 -30.46
N ARG A 82 7.27 14.09 -30.21
CA ARG A 82 8.44 13.49 -30.87
C ARG A 82 8.20 13.24 -32.34
N ALA A 83 7.02 12.78 -32.73
CA ALA A 83 6.68 12.48 -34.12
C ALA A 83 6.46 13.72 -34.99
N LYS A 84 6.15 14.87 -34.36
CA LYS A 84 6.03 16.17 -35.05
C LYS A 84 7.36 16.88 -35.30
N ARG A 85 8.45 16.43 -34.68
CA ARG A 85 9.82 16.93 -34.94
C ARG A 85 10.46 16.17 -36.09
#